data_AF-A0A538KJX1-F1
#
_entry.id   AF-A0A538KJX1-F1
#
_cell.length_a   1.000
_cell.length_b   1.000
_cell.length_c   1.000
_cell.angle_alpha   90.00
_cell.angle_beta   90.00
_cell.angle_gamma   90.00
#
_symmetry.space_group_name_H-M   'P 1'
#
loop_
_entity.id
_entity.type
_entity.pdbx_description
1 polymer ?
#
loop_
_entity_poly.entity_id
_entity_poly.type
_entity_poly.pdbx_seq_one_letter_code
_entity_poly.pdbx_strand_id
1 'polypeptide(L)'
;MRAEPPGDPDERVRVFLGEQGERADHLAYLGHPYEAGLVYNVVTAVACVSVVRALLPGAAPTRISAPAPLGLPGGYPVLIEDGTISLDLPPGQELDEVCAWQSSIGRRDGVDSIAVDGTATFTERTHDALAAVAPWLTEPLHPDEAIERADRIRALLNV
;
A
#
# COMPACT_ATOMS: atom_id res chain seq x y z
N MET A 1 -16.96 -6.58 -1.88
CA MET A 1 -16.45 -7.88 -1.38
C MET A 1 -16.16 -7.73 0.10
N ARG A 2 -16.65 -8.62 0.98
CA ARG A 2 -16.36 -8.56 2.42
C ARG A 2 -14.95 -9.11 2.66
N ALA A 3 -14.13 -8.40 3.42
CA ALA A 3 -12.82 -8.89 3.82
C ALA A 3 -12.98 -10.04 4.83
N GLU A 4 -12.30 -11.16 4.59
CA GLU A 4 -12.25 -12.30 5.49
C GLU A 4 -10.82 -12.49 5.97
N PRO A 5 -10.60 -12.80 7.26
CA PRO A 5 -9.26 -13.06 7.74
C PRO A 5 -8.71 -14.36 7.11
N PRO A 6 -7.43 -14.40 6.72
CA PRO A 6 -6.80 -15.64 6.29
C PRO A 6 -6.84 -16.70 7.40
N GLY A 7 -6.80 -17.97 6.98
CA GLY A 7 -6.83 -19.11 7.88
C GLY A 7 -5.62 -19.17 8.80
N ASP A 8 -4.46 -18.76 8.29
CA ASP A 8 -3.25 -18.57 9.09
C ASP A 8 -3.24 -17.15 9.71
N PRO A 9 -3.22 -17.02 11.06
CA PRO A 9 -3.16 -15.73 11.73
C PRO A 9 -1.92 -14.91 11.41
N ASP A 10 -0.79 -15.56 11.12
CA ASP A 10 0.44 -14.88 10.76
C ASP A 10 0.32 -14.20 9.40
N GLU A 11 -0.67 -14.58 8.59
CA GLU A 11 -0.97 -13.99 7.29
C GLU A 11 -1.81 -12.70 7.36
N ARG A 12 -2.31 -12.33 8.54
CA ARG A 12 -3.24 -11.21 8.71
C ARG A 12 -2.56 -9.86 8.56
N VAL A 13 -3.28 -8.89 8.00
CA VAL A 13 -2.92 -7.47 8.10
C VAL A 13 -2.69 -7.11 9.58
N ARG A 14 -1.56 -6.47 9.85
CA ARG A 14 -1.17 -6.07 11.20
C ARG A 14 -1.76 -4.71 11.52
N VAL A 15 -2.52 -4.62 12.59
CA VAL A 15 -3.12 -3.36 13.08
C VAL A 15 -2.62 -3.12 14.49
N PHE A 16 -2.15 -1.91 14.76
CA PHE A 16 -1.67 -1.50 16.08
C PHE A 16 -2.46 -0.31 16.58
N LEU A 17 -2.84 -0.32 17.86
CA LEU A 17 -3.65 0.72 18.50
C LEU A 17 -2.94 1.32 19.71
N GLY A 18 -3.15 2.62 19.89
CA GLY A 18 -2.63 3.37 21.03
C GLY A 18 -1.10 3.46 21.07
N GLU A 19 -0.61 4.21 22.04
CA GLU A 19 0.83 4.51 22.19
C GLU A 19 1.66 3.27 22.59
N GLN A 20 1.02 2.24 23.14
CA GLN A 20 1.68 0.99 23.54
C GLN A 20 1.72 -0.06 22.41
N GLY A 21 1.11 0.22 21.26
CA GLY A 21 1.12 -0.70 20.13
C GLY A 21 0.32 -1.98 20.36
N GLU A 22 -0.90 -1.88 20.90
CA GLU A 22 -1.77 -3.05 21.08
C GLU A 22 -2.13 -3.66 19.72
N ARG A 23 -1.84 -4.95 19.52
CA ARG A 23 -2.13 -5.64 18.25
C ARG A 23 -3.61 -5.99 18.14
N ALA A 24 -4.28 -5.46 17.11
CA ALA A 24 -5.72 -5.53 16.91
C ALA A 24 -6.12 -5.91 15.46
N ASP A 25 -5.40 -6.86 14.85
CA ASP A 25 -5.54 -7.28 13.45
C ASP A 25 -6.98 -7.58 13.00
N HIS A 26 -7.82 -8.05 13.91
CA HIS A 26 -9.23 -8.35 13.65
C HIS A 26 -10.02 -7.14 13.10
N LEU A 27 -9.61 -5.92 13.46
CA LEU A 27 -10.27 -4.69 13.00
C LEU A 27 -10.19 -4.50 11.48
N ALA A 28 -9.14 -5.03 10.83
CA ALA A 28 -8.99 -4.96 9.37
C ALA A 28 -10.13 -5.67 8.62
N TYR A 29 -10.88 -6.56 9.29
CA TYR A 29 -11.92 -7.39 8.69
C TYR A 29 -13.34 -7.02 9.15
N LEU A 30 -13.48 -5.98 9.99
CA LEU A 30 -14.79 -5.50 10.46
C LEU A 30 -15.40 -4.40 9.56
N GLY A 31 -14.59 -3.82 8.67
CA GLY A 31 -14.99 -2.69 7.83
C GLY A 31 -16.16 -3.01 6.89
N HIS A 32 -16.98 -1.99 6.61
CA HIS A 32 -18.01 -2.10 5.59
C HIS A 32 -17.35 -2.29 4.22
N PRO A 33 -17.76 -3.30 3.43
CA PRO A 33 -17.20 -3.49 2.10
C PRO A 33 -17.63 -2.35 1.19
N TYR A 34 -16.67 -1.75 0.48
CA TYR A 34 -16.99 -0.83 -0.60
C TYR A 34 -17.48 -1.59 -1.84
N GLU A 35 -18.32 -0.94 -2.64
CA GLU A 35 -18.63 -1.39 -3.99
C GLU A 35 -17.37 -1.31 -4.87
N ALA A 36 -17.28 -2.18 -5.87
CA ALA A 36 -16.19 -2.10 -6.84
C ALA A 36 -16.30 -0.78 -7.64
N GLY A 37 -15.16 -0.14 -7.92
CA GLY A 37 -15.09 1.05 -8.79
C GLY A 37 -14.42 2.25 -8.14
N LEU A 38 -14.87 3.45 -8.50
CA LEU A 38 -14.20 4.72 -8.21
C LEU A 38 -14.07 5.05 -6.71
N VAL A 39 -14.90 4.43 -5.85
CA VAL A 39 -14.87 4.68 -4.41
C VAL A 39 -13.50 4.42 -3.79
N TYR A 40 -12.75 3.43 -4.27
CA TYR A 40 -11.39 3.17 -3.81
C TYR A 40 -10.45 4.34 -4.10
N ASN A 41 -10.54 4.95 -5.29
CA ASN A 41 -9.76 6.13 -5.64
C ASN A 41 -10.11 7.32 -4.75
N VAL A 42 -11.40 7.50 -4.43
CA VAL A 42 -11.87 8.58 -3.55
C VAL A 42 -11.35 8.38 -2.12
N VAL A 43 -11.46 7.16 -1.57
CA VAL A 43 -10.98 6.85 -0.22
C VAL A 43 -9.46 7.04 -0.12
N THR A 44 -8.71 6.58 -1.12
CA THR A 44 -7.26 6.82 -1.21
C THR A 44 -6.94 8.31 -1.27
N ALA A 45 -7.63 9.09 -2.13
CA ALA A 45 -7.41 10.53 -2.22
C ALA A 45 -7.69 11.25 -0.90
N VAL A 46 -8.77 10.89 -0.21
CA VAL A 46 -9.11 11.46 1.11
C VAL A 46 -8.05 11.12 2.16
N ALA A 47 -7.53 9.88 2.17
CA ALA A 47 -6.44 9.51 3.06
C ALA A 47 -5.16 10.34 2.80
N CYS A 48 -4.82 10.58 1.53
CA CYS A 48 -3.67 11.41 1.15
C CYS A 48 -3.84 12.88 1.60
N VAL A 49 -5.04 13.43 1.60
CA VAL A 49 -5.28 14.82 2.06
C VAL A 49 -4.82 15.02 3.50
N SER A 50 -5.02 14.04 4.38
CA SER A 50 -4.57 14.13 5.78
C SER A 50 -3.05 14.20 5.90
N VAL A 51 -2.33 13.42 5.10
CA VAL A 51 -0.85 13.46 5.02
C VAL A 51 -0.38 14.81 4.50
N VAL A 52 -0.95 15.29 3.38
CA VAL A 52 -0.58 16.59 2.80
C VAL A 52 -0.84 17.73 3.79
N ARG A 53 -1.97 17.71 4.51
CA ARG A 53 -2.28 18.73 5.52
C ARG A 53 -1.28 18.75 6.67
N ALA A 54 -0.83 17.59 7.14
CA ALA A 54 0.17 17.49 8.20
C ALA A 54 1.56 17.99 7.75
N LEU A 55 1.86 17.96 6.45
CA LEU A 55 3.11 18.47 5.89
C LEU A 55 3.11 19.99 5.65
N LEU A 56 1.97 20.68 5.77
CA LEU A 56 1.90 22.12 5.53
C LEU A 56 2.64 22.91 6.63
N PRO A 57 3.27 24.06 6.28
CA PRO A 57 3.90 24.93 7.28
C PRO A 57 2.92 25.35 8.39
N GLY A 58 3.34 25.21 9.65
CA GLY A 58 2.53 25.54 10.82
C GLY A 58 1.42 24.54 11.15
N ALA A 59 1.38 23.37 10.48
CA ALA A 59 0.53 22.26 10.88
C ALA A 59 0.94 21.73 12.26
N ALA A 60 -0.05 21.24 13.01
CA ALA A 60 0.23 20.57 14.28
C ALA A 60 0.90 19.21 14.04
N PRO A 61 1.77 18.75 14.98
CA PRO A 61 2.34 17.41 14.92
C PRO A 61 1.23 16.37 14.82
N THR A 62 1.33 15.45 13.86
CA THR A 62 0.26 14.51 13.52
C THR A 62 0.80 13.10 13.40
N ARG A 63 0.23 12.17 14.17
CA ARG A 63 0.42 10.72 14.00
C ARG A 63 -0.62 10.16 13.04
N ILE A 64 -0.19 9.46 11.99
CA ILE A 64 -1.07 8.86 10.99
C ILE A 64 -0.42 7.62 10.37
N SER A 65 -1.21 6.74 9.75
CA SER A 65 -0.68 5.72 8.85
C SER A 65 -0.51 6.29 7.45
N ALA A 66 0.68 6.19 6.88
CA ALA A 66 0.99 6.68 5.54
C ALA A 66 1.41 5.52 4.62
N PRO A 67 1.00 5.53 3.33
CA PRO A 67 1.48 4.59 2.34
C PRO A 67 2.91 4.97 1.91
N ALA A 68 3.77 3.96 1.81
CA ALA A 68 5.14 4.00 1.33
C ALA A 68 6.00 5.21 1.78
N PRO A 69 5.98 5.58 3.07
CA PRO A 69 6.77 6.71 3.56
C PRO A 69 8.26 6.41 3.34
N LEU A 70 9.02 7.45 2.98
CA LEU A 70 10.48 7.36 2.79
C LEU A 70 10.93 6.32 1.74
N GLY A 71 10.04 5.91 0.82
CA GLY A 71 10.33 4.90 -0.20
C GLY A 71 10.22 3.45 0.28
N LEU A 72 9.68 3.22 1.48
CA LEU A 72 9.49 1.86 2.02
C LEU A 72 8.27 1.16 1.38
N PRO A 73 8.26 -0.18 1.27
CA PRO A 73 7.12 -0.90 0.71
C PRO A 73 5.95 -0.98 1.72
N GLY A 74 4.71 -0.84 1.25
CA GLY A 74 3.52 -1.02 2.09
C GLY A 74 3.10 0.25 2.85
N GLY A 75 2.67 0.14 4.11
CA GLY A 75 2.16 1.26 4.91
C GLY A 75 2.63 1.24 6.36
N TYR A 76 2.88 2.41 6.95
CA TYR A 76 3.50 2.52 8.27
C TYR A 76 2.87 3.63 9.10
N PRO A 77 2.79 3.47 10.44
CA PRO A 77 2.57 4.59 11.33
C PRO A 77 3.77 5.56 11.24
N VAL A 78 3.45 6.83 11.10
CA VAL A 78 4.41 7.93 11.00
C VAL A 78 4.01 9.08 11.91
N LEU A 79 5.03 9.81 12.37
CA LEU A 79 4.88 11.16 12.90
C LEU A 79 5.25 12.15 11.81
N ILE A 80 4.37 13.12 11.57
CA ILE A 80 4.60 14.25 10.69
C ILE A 80 4.67 15.51 11.56
N GLU A 81 5.82 16.17 11.57
CA GLU A 81 6.09 17.39 12.34
C GLU A 81 7.08 18.27 11.58
N ASP A 82 6.80 19.58 11.53
CA ASP A 82 7.65 20.58 10.86
C ASP A 82 8.05 20.21 9.42
N GLY A 83 7.09 19.68 8.65
CA GLY A 83 7.29 19.27 7.26
C GLY A 83 8.16 18.02 7.08
N THR A 84 8.50 17.33 8.17
CA THR A 84 9.32 16.11 8.18
C THR A 84 8.47 14.90 8.52
N ILE A 85 8.80 13.75 7.92
CA ILE A 85 8.18 12.45 8.21
C ILE A 85 9.21 11.58 8.94
N SER A 86 8.84 11.05 10.10
CA SER A 86 9.58 10.00 10.80
C SER A 86 8.68 8.78 11.04
N LEU A 87 9.28 7.60 11.10
CA LEU A 87 8.54 6.39 11.44
C LEU A 87 8.16 6.41 12.92
N ASP A 88 6.95 5.99 13.22
CA ASP A 88 6.41 5.84 14.58
C ASP A 88 6.05 4.37 14.83
N LEU A 89 7.04 3.48 14.67
CA LEU A 89 6.81 2.04 14.75
C LEU A 89 6.33 1.64 16.15
N PRO A 90 5.37 0.70 16.25
CA PRO A 90 4.93 0.18 17.54
C PRO A 90 6.10 -0.40 18.34
N PRO A 91 6.09 -0.32 19.68
CA PRO A 91 7.16 -0.86 20.51
C PRO A 91 7.48 -2.33 20.19
N GLY A 92 8.77 -2.64 20.04
CA GLY A 92 9.24 -3.99 19.72
C GLY A 92 9.05 -4.42 18.27
N GLN A 93 8.72 -3.50 17.35
CA GLN A 93 8.77 -3.75 15.91
C GLN A 93 10.10 -3.24 15.32
N GLU A 94 10.83 -4.14 14.67
CA GLU A 94 12.06 -3.80 13.94
C GLU A 94 11.73 -3.46 12.49
N LEU A 95 12.34 -2.39 11.96
CA LEU A 95 12.04 -1.88 10.62
C LEU A 95 12.22 -2.96 9.54
N ASP A 96 13.32 -3.69 9.59
CA ASP A 96 13.64 -4.72 8.58
C ASP A 96 12.59 -5.85 8.57
N GLU A 97 12.10 -6.25 9.74
CA GLU A 97 11.06 -7.27 9.88
C GLU A 97 9.72 -6.77 9.33
N VAL A 98 9.38 -5.51 9.60
CA VAL A 98 8.16 -4.88 9.07
C VAL A 98 8.25 -4.71 7.56
N CYS A 99 9.39 -4.31 7.02
CA CYS A 99 9.62 -4.20 5.57
C CYS A 99 9.53 -5.56 4.87
N ALA A 100 10.12 -6.61 5.45
CA ALA A 100 10.03 -7.97 4.93
C ALA A 100 8.57 -8.46 4.95
N TRP A 101 7.84 -8.15 6.03
CA TRP A 101 6.43 -8.45 6.16
C TRP A 101 5.58 -7.74 5.08
N GLN A 102 5.73 -6.43 4.93
CA GLN A 102 5.02 -5.63 3.92
C GLN A 102 5.29 -6.14 2.50
N SER A 103 6.55 -6.46 2.20
CA SER A 103 6.92 -7.05 0.91
C SER A 103 6.27 -8.42 0.68
N SER A 104 6.12 -9.23 1.73
CA SER A 104 5.43 -10.52 1.64
C SER A 104 3.94 -10.39 1.33
N ILE A 105 3.29 -9.36 1.89
CA ILE A 105 1.90 -9.02 1.57
C ILE A 105 1.78 -8.48 0.14
N GLY A 106 2.70 -7.61 -0.29
CA GLY A 106 2.74 -7.09 -1.66
C GLY A 106 2.81 -8.20 -2.73
N ARG A 107 3.50 -9.31 -2.44
CA ARG A 107 3.49 -10.50 -3.31
C ARG A 107 2.11 -11.13 -3.47
N ARG A 108 1.25 -11.07 -2.44
CA ARG A 108 -0.13 -11.56 -2.53
C ARG A 108 -1.01 -10.65 -3.37
N ASP A 109 -0.69 -9.37 -3.41
CA ASP A 109 -1.30 -8.39 -4.33
C ASP A 109 -0.72 -8.48 -5.74
N GLY A 110 0.25 -9.39 -5.96
CA GLY A 110 0.78 -9.72 -7.27
C GLY A 110 2.09 -9.01 -7.64
N VAL A 111 2.66 -8.21 -6.74
CA VAL A 111 3.96 -7.54 -6.91
C VAL A 111 5.07 -8.41 -6.33
N ASP A 112 5.92 -8.98 -7.18
CA ASP A 112 6.99 -9.89 -6.77
C ASP A 112 8.14 -9.18 -6.05
N SER A 113 8.63 -8.10 -6.65
CA SER A 113 9.71 -7.28 -6.11
C SER A 113 9.59 -5.83 -6.59
N ILE A 114 10.24 -4.92 -5.85
CA ILE A 114 10.41 -3.52 -6.23
C ILE A 114 11.90 -3.22 -6.18
N ALA A 115 12.48 -2.83 -7.32
CA ALA A 115 13.88 -2.44 -7.41
C ALA A 115 14.13 -1.09 -6.73
N VAL A 116 15.40 -0.73 -6.50
CA VAL A 116 15.79 0.52 -5.82
C VAL A 116 15.30 1.77 -6.57
N ASP A 117 15.17 1.69 -7.90
CA ASP A 117 14.61 2.77 -8.72
C ASP A 117 13.08 2.82 -8.71
N GLY A 118 12.42 1.90 -8.00
CA GLY A 118 10.96 1.80 -7.92
C GLY A 118 10.33 0.89 -8.98
N THR A 119 11.12 0.28 -9.87
CA THR A 119 10.58 -0.65 -10.87
C THR A 119 9.96 -1.87 -10.20
N ALA A 120 8.67 -2.11 -10.44
CA ALA A 120 7.96 -3.27 -9.93
C ALA A 120 8.01 -4.45 -10.91
N THR A 121 8.25 -5.65 -10.39
CA THR A 121 8.05 -6.93 -11.11
C THR A 121 6.82 -7.64 -10.57
N PHE A 122 6.25 -8.54 -11.37
CA PHE A 122 5.01 -9.24 -11.02
C PHE A 122 5.26 -10.71 -10.71
N THR A 123 4.45 -11.26 -9.80
CA THR A 123 4.53 -12.70 -9.48
C THR A 123 4.17 -13.55 -10.69
N GLU A 124 4.59 -14.82 -10.72
CA GLU A 124 4.25 -15.77 -11.78
C GLU A 124 2.72 -15.85 -12.01
N ARG A 125 1.94 -15.89 -10.93
CA ARG A 125 0.47 -15.89 -11.00
C ARG A 125 -0.08 -14.64 -11.69
N THR A 126 0.46 -13.47 -11.37
CA THR A 126 0.07 -12.21 -12.01
C THR A 126 0.52 -12.19 -13.47
N HIS A 127 1.74 -12.64 -13.75
CA HIS A 127 2.28 -12.77 -15.09
C HIS A 127 1.35 -13.63 -15.98
N ASP A 128 0.97 -14.81 -15.52
CA ASP A 128 0.09 -15.72 -16.27
C ASP A 128 -1.30 -15.11 -16.54
N ALA A 129 -1.88 -14.47 -15.52
CA ALA A 129 -3.17 -13.79 -15.64
C ALA A 129 -3.12 -12.62 -16.64
N LEU A 130 -2.06 -11.81 -16.59
CA LEU A 130 -1.87 -10.66 -17.45
C LEU A 130 -1.49 -11.05 -18.89
N ALA A 131 -0.68 -12.10 -19.07
CA ALA A 131 -0.30 -12.61 -20.39
C ALA A 131 -1.52 -13.04 -21.22
N ALA A 132 -2.56 -13.57 -20.56
CA ALA A 132 -3.82 -13.92 -21.20
C ALA A 132 -4.63 -12.69 -21.70
N VAL A 133 -4.36 -11.51 -21.13
CA VAL A 133 -4.98 -10.23 -21.55
C VAL A 133 -4.13 -9.56 -22.64
N ALA A 134 -2.84 -9.34 -22.36
CA ALA A 134 -1.87 -8.87 -23.33
C ALA A 134 -0.44 -9.12 -22.81
N PRO A 135 0.49 -9.66 -23.62
CA PRO A 135 1.85 -9.99 -23.16
C PRO A 135 2.62 -8.81 -22.55
N TRP A 136 2.46 -7.59 -23.07
CA TRP A 136 3.16 -6.41 -22.55
C TRP A 136 2.71 -5.98 -21.14
N LEU A 137 1.59 -6.49 -20.63
CA LEU A 137 1.18 -6.24 -19.25
C LEU A 137 2.08 -6.97 -18.25
N THR A 138 2.85 -7.95 -18.70
CA THR A 138 3.77 -8.69 -17.83
C THR A 138 5.15 -8.06 -17.72
N GLU A 139 5.45 -7.08 -18.57
CA GLU A 139 6.70 -6.31 -18.52
C GLU A 139 6.79 -5.54 -17.20
N PRO A 140 7.97 -5.47 -16.56
CA PRO A 140 8.19 -4.63 -15.38
C PRO A 140 7.67 -3.20 -15.58
N LEU A 141 7.28 -2.55 -14.48
CA LEU A 141 6.68 -1.22 -14.51
C LEU A 141 7.49 -0.25 -13.64
N HIS A 142 8.15 0.72 -14.27
CA HIS A 142 8.70 1.87 -13.57
C HIS A 142 7.59 2.93 -13.33
N PRO A 143 7.59 3.66 -12.21
CA PRO A 143 6.57 4.67 -11.91
C PRO A 143 6.39 5.74 -13.00
N ASP A 144 7.47 6.15 -13.65
CA ASP A 144 7.42 7.14 -14.75
C ASP A 144 6.66 6.64 -15.99
N GLU A 145 6.56 5.32 -16.17
CA GLU A 145 5.83 4.70 -17.27
C GLU A 145 4.34 4.52 -16.97
N ALA A 146 3.89 4.81 -15.73
CA ALA A 146 2.54 4.50 -15.27
C ALA A 146 1.45 5.19 -16.12
N ILE A 147 1.69 6.43 -16.55
CA ILE A 147 0.74 7.18 -17.40
C ILE A 147 0.66 6.57 -18.80
N GLU A 148 1.81 6.29 -19.43
CA GLU A 148 1.85 5.65 -20.74
C GLU A 148 1.19 4.26 -20.70
N ARG A 149 1.51 3.46 -19.67
CA ARG A 149 0.93 2.13 -19.47
C ARG A 149 -0.60 2.23 -19.29
N ALA A 150 -1.09 3.20 -18.53
CA ALA A 150 -2.52 3.44 -18.37
C ALA A 150 -3.22 3.80 -19.69
N ASP A 151 -2.60 4.63 -20.54
CA ASP A 151 -3.14 4.97 -21.86
C ASP A 151 -3.19 3.76 -22.81
N ARG A 152 -2.17 2.90 -22.77
CA ARG A 152 -2.18 1.62 -23.50
C ARG A 152 -3.29 0.69 -23.02
N ILE A 153 -3.54 0.63 -21.71
CA ILE A 153 -4.66 -0.14 -21.14
C ILE A 153 -6.01 0.41 -21.60
N ARG A 154 -6.20 1.73 -21.56
CA ARG A 154 -7.42 2.41 -22.05
C ARG A 154 -7.72 2.07 -23.51
N ALA A 155 -6.70 2.18 -24.37
CA ALA A 155 -6.81 1.81 -25.78
C ALA A 155 -7.19 0.33 -25.97
N LEU A 156 -6.61 -0.58 -25.18
CA LEU A 156 -6.97 -2.01 -25.20
C LEU A 156 -8.42 -2.27 -24.79
N LEU A 157 -8.91 -1.54 -23.79
CA LEU A 157 -10.26 -1.67 -23.23
C LEU A 157 -11.33 -0.91 -24.02
N ASN A 158 -10.95 -0.09 -25.01
CA ASN A 158 -11.82 0.84 -25.73
C ASN A 158 -12.56 1.83 -24.79
N VAL A 159 -11.85 2.37 -23.79
CA VAL A 159 -12.37 3.37 -22.82
C VAL A 159 -11.48 4.59 -22.72
#